data_AF-A0A524MAK6-F1
#
_entry.id   AF-A0A524MAK6-F1
#
_cell.length_a   1.000
_cell.length_b   1.000
_cell.length_c   1.000
_cell.angle_alpha   90.00
_cell.angle_beta   90.00
_cell.angle_gamma   90.00
#
_symmetry.space_group_name_H-M   'P 1'
#
loop_
_entity.id
_entity.type
_entity.pdbx_description
1 polymer ?
#
loop_
_entity_poly.entity_id
_entity_poly.type
_entity_poly.pdbx_seq_one_letter_code
_entity_poly.pdbx_strand_id
1 'polypeptide(L)'
;MSKDEKRKVGPIYRVFIQDLHSTKLHGESIGFRQAEVWRSKSRQFSKDASVIGTIETAKRSDDKEKLPPSEKIGFIILRESLWSDVDKLDRRLVVKLFTNSGGWIATLEEMVAEEYAGSFVSDEPLVVFAVLSKESEIITYIRQHKRGGLSTENYSFYILGPDNTFETFRIEGARGSMGDDFDVIRLNGNQKIAQIDSKFGDLGGEFSVNVKDPVLAENEWFCRILQCFSIMVAYRGEIREKINKGFHLWKNGKKIPKQHRYEISLLANPRKLTLKLDELEEV
;
A
#
# COMPACT_ATOMS: atom_id res chain seq x y z
N MET A 1 -6.76 32.18 -10.59
CA MET A 1 -7.17 30.81 -10.97
C MET A 1 -8.07 30.25 -9.91
N SER A 2 -9.23 29.72 -10.30
CA SER A 2 -10.13 29.03 -9.37
C SER A 2 -9.48 27.75 -8.83
N LYS A 3 -10.00 27.22 -7.71
CA LYS A 3 -9.51 25.96 -7.12
C LYS A 3 -9.65 24.78 -8.09
N ASP A 4 -10.66 24.82 -8.98
CA ASP A 4 -10.90 23.81 -10.00
C ASP A 4 -9.95 23.92 -11.20
N GLU A 5 -9.56 25.14 -11.61
CA GLU A 5 -8.54 25.32 -12.67
C GLU A 5 -7.17 24.76 -12.26
N LYS A 6 -6.82 24.88 -10.97
CA LYS A 6 -5.57 24.35 -10.42
C LYS A 6 -5.54 22.83 -10.30
N ARG A 7 -6.70 22.16 -10.32
CA ARG A 7 -6.83 20.69 -10.18
C ARG A 7 -7.31 20.02 -11.46
N LYS A 8 -7.24 20.72 -12.58
CA LYS A 8 -7.59 20.15 -13.88
C LYS A 8 -6.68 18.96 -14.14
N VAL A 9 -7.29 17.78 -14.33
CA VAL A 9 -6.56 16.58 -14.72
C VAL A 9 -5.86 16.85 -16.04
N GLY A 10 -4.53 16.74 -16.02
CA GLY A 10 -3.68 17.06 -17.14
C GLY A 10 -2.88 15.84 -17.61
N PRO A 11 -1.73 16.09 -18.25
CA PRO A 11 -0.78 15.04 -18.54
C PRO A 11 -0.10 14.57 -17.23
N ILE A 12 0.79 13.57 -17.27
CA ILE A 12 1.37 13.00 -16.03
C ILE A 12 2.30 14.01 -15.36
N TYR A 13 2.03 14.44 -14.13
CA TYR A 13 2.86 15.41 -13.39
C TYR A 13 3.94 14.73 -12.55
N ARG A 14 3.64 13.53 -12.04
CA ARG A 14 4.59 12.75 -11.24
C ARG A 14 4.46 11.27 -11.52
N VAL A 15 5.61 10.64 -11.61
CA VAL A 15 5.77 9.19 -11.78
C VAL A 15 6.51 8.66 -10.58
N PHE A 16 6.08 7.51 -10.09
CA PHE A 16 6.89 6.68 -9.23
C PHE A 16 7.06 5.31 -9.86
N ILE A 17 8.28 4.78 -9.82
CA ILE A 17 8.59 3.42 -10.27
C ILE A 17 8.99 2.61 -9.04
N GLN A 18 8.36 1.45 -8.84
CA GLN A 18 8.71 0.48 -7.81
C GLN A 18 9.21 -0.77 -8.52
N ASP A 19 10.51 -1.03 -8.45
CA ASP A 19 11.10 -2.23 -9.02
C ASP A 19 11.40 -3.23 -7.90
N LEU A 20 10.63 -4.31 -7.82
CA LEU A 20 10.79 -5.37 -6.82
C LEU A 20 11.87 -6.42 -7.15
N HIS A 21 12.56 -6.30 -8.30
CA HIS A 21 13.59 -7.26 -8.73
C HIS A 21 15.02 -6.75 -8.62
N SER A 22 15.20 -5.44 -8.53
CA SER A 22 16.52 -4.81 -8.50
C SER A 22 17.49 -5.47 -7.51
N THR A 23 16.99 -6.04 -6.40
CA THR A 23 17.82 -6.67 -5.36
C THR A 23 18.09 -8.17 -5.53
N LYS A 24 17.36 -8.87 -6.41
CA LYS A 24 17.65 -10.29 -6.72
C LYS A 24 18.74 -10.44 -7.79
N LEU A 25 18.81 -9.51 -8.74
CA LEU A 25 19.82 -9.52 -9.82
C LEU A 25 21.08 -8.72 -9.49
N HIS A 26 20.96 -7.68 -8.66
CA HIS A 26 22.10 -7.03 -8.03
C HIS A 26 22.11 -7.40 -6.57
N GLY A 27 23.05 -8.25 -6.16
CA GLY A 27 23.25 -8.72 -4.79
C GLY A 27 23.63 -7.60 -3.80
N GLU A 28 22.82 -6.55 -3.68
CA GLU A 28 22.79 -5.63 -2.55
C GLU A 28 22.21 -6.38 -1.33
N SER A 29 22.86 -7.47 -0.94
CA SER A 29 22.87 -7.86 0.46
C SER A 29 23.31 -6.63 1.24
N ILE A 30 22.41 -6.08 2.05
CA ILE A 30 22.75 -4.96 2.91
C ILE A 30 23.89 -5.46 3.80
N GLY A 31 25.10 -4.93 3.59
CA GLY A 31 26.22 -5.28 4.46
C GLY A 31 25.84 -5.00 5.92
N PHE A 32 26.26 -5.87 6.85
CA PHE A 32 25.90 -5.76 8.27
C PHE A 32 26.04 -4.34 8.83
N ARG A 33 27.10 -3.63 8.44
CA ARG A 33 27.36 -2.24 8.82
C ARG A 33 26.28 -1.27 8.34
N GLN A 34 25.82 -1.40 7.10
CA GLN A 34 24.76 -0.56 6.55
C GLN A 34 23.41 -0.85 7.23
N ALA A 35 23.12 -2.12 7.51
CA ALA A 35 21.94 -2.53 8.26
C ALA A 35 21.97 -2.01 9.71
N GLU A 36 23.14 -1.97 10.36
CA GLU A 36 23.30 -1.33 11.67
C GLU A 36 23.08 0.18 11.62
N VAL A 37 23.64 0.87 10.62
CA VAL A 37 23.42 2.31 10.40
C VAL A 37 21.94 2.63 10.16
N TRP A 38 21.23 1.81 9.39
CA TRP A 38 19.80 2.01 9.17
C TRP A 38 18.96 1.71 10.41
N ARG A 39 19.30 0.67 11.17
CA ARG A 39 18.69 0.39 12.48
C ARG A 39 18.93 1.51 13.49
N SER A 40 20.11 2.13 13.49
CA SER A 40 20.41 3.26 14.38
C SER A 40 19.66 4.52 13.96
N LYS A 41 19.45 4.72 12.64
CA LYS A 41 18.71 5.87 12.10
C LYS A 41 17.20 5.76 12.24
N SER A 42 16.65 4.55 12.16
CA SER A 42 15.21 4.34 12.18
C SER A 42 14.83 3.08 12.95
N ARG A 43 14.06 3.26 14.03
CA ARG A 43 13.42 2.17 14.78
C ARG A 43 12.45 1.35 13.91
N GLN A 44 12.04 1.89 12.76
CA GLN A 44 11.18 1.19 11.81
C GLN A 44 11.92 0.11 11.02
N PHE A 45 13.27 0.18 10.95
CA PHE A 45 14.10 -0.84 10.32
C PHE A 45 14.39 -1.94 11.35
N SER A 46 13.83 -3.13 11.16
CA SER A 46 13.95 -4.24 12.10
C SER A 46 15.01 -5.26 11.65
N LYS A 47 15.33 -6.24 12.50
CA LYS A 47 16.34 -7.27 12.19
C LYS A 47 15.90 -8.24 11.09
N ASP A 48 14.59 -8.42 10.95
CA ASP A 48 13.92 -9.25 9.95
C ASP A 48 13.56 -8.46 8.68
N ALA A 49 14.24 -7.34 8.42
CA ALA A 49 14.00 -6.51 7.25
C ALA A 49 14.85 -7.01 6.06
N SER A 50 14.18 -7.31 4.95
CA SER A 50 14.80 -7.70 3.69
C SER A 50 14.47 -6.68 2.62
N VAL A 51 15.47 -6.20 1.86
CA VAL A 51 15.24 -5.21 0.79
C VAL A 51 14.73 -5.96 -0.43
N ILE A 52 13.49 -5.64 -0.79
CA ILE A 52 12.79 -6.30 -1.89
C ILE A 52 12.66 -5.41 -3.12
N GLY A 53 13.21 -4.20 -3.13
CA GLY A 53 13.11 -3.34 -4.31
C GLY A 53 13.57 -1.89 -4.10
N THR A 54 13.51 -1.13 -5.19
CA THR A 54 13.85 0.31 -5.23
C THR A 54 12.63 1.18 -5.48
N ILE A 55 12.77 2.45 -5.15
CA ILE A 55 11.78 3.49 -5.43
C ILE A 55 12.46 4.56 -6.26
N GLU A 56 11.94 4.81 -7.45
CA GLU A 56 12.33 5.95 -8.27
C GLU A 56 11.19 6.94 -8.43
N THR A 57 11.52 8.20 -8.71
CA THR A 57 10.52 9.21 -9.07
C THR A 57 11.00 10.11 -10.18
N ALA A 58 10.06 10.58 -10.98
CA ALA A 58 10.24 11.69 -11.90
C ALA A 58 9.07 12.65 -11.73
N LYS A 59 9.36 13.95 -11.77
CA LYS A 59 8.37 14.98 -11.45
C LYS A 59 8.60 16.21 -12.31
N ARG A 60 7.52 16.85 -12.73
CA ARG A 60 7.55 18.16 -13.40
C ARG A 60 6.54 19.11 -12.77
N SER A 61 6.75 20.41 -12.97
CA SER A 61 5.91 21.45 -12.36
C SER A 61 4.84 21.98 -13.32
N ASP A 62 5.11 21.94 -14.63
CA ASP A 62 4.24 22.51 -15.67
C ASP A 62 3.91 21.48 -16.76
N ASP A 63 2.76 21.62 -17.42
CA ASP A 63 2.31 20.68 -18.45
C ASP A 63 3.13 20.79 -19.75
N LYS A 64 3.80 21.92 -19.98
CA LYS A 64 4.69 22.19 -21.11
C LYS A 64 6.09 21.59 -20.94
N GLU A 65 6.48 21.28 -19.72
CA GLU A 65 7.78 20.65 -19.44
C GLU A 65 7.75 19.16 -19.75
N LYS A 66 8.86 18.64 -20.27
CA LYS A 66 9.05 17.19 -20.37
C LYS A 66 9.30 16.63 -18.98
N LEU A 67 8.77 15.44 -18.72
CA LEU A 67 9.11 14.71 -17.50
C LEU A 67 10.63 14.43 -17.52
N PRO A 68 11.38 14.79 -16.47
CA PRO A 68 12.79 14.44 -16.39
C PRO A 68 12.98 12.91 -16.29
N PRO A 69 14.21 12.40 -16.47
CA PRO A 69 14.55 11.03 -16.12
C PRO A 69 14.21 10.73 -14.65
N SER A 70 13.84 9.49 -14.36
CA SER A 70 13.61 9.05 -12.98
C SER A 70 14.91 9.01 -12.19
N GLU A 71 14.82 9.36 -10.92
CA GLU A 71 15.91 9.22 -9.96
C GLU A 71 15.51 8.26 -8.84
N LYS A 72 16.44 7.39 -8.42
CA LYS A 72 16.26 6.55 -7.24
C LYS A 72 16.20 7.44 -6.00
N ILE A 73 15.07 7.41 -5.29
CA ILE A 73 14.84 8.17 -4.06
C ILE A 73 14.83 7.29 -2.81
N GLY A 74 14.68 5.97 -2.98
CA GLY A 74 14.49 5.08 -1.87
C GLY A 74 14.55 3.60 -2.19
N PHE A 75 14.19 2.82 -1.18
CA PHE A 75 14.13 1.37 -1.24
C PHE A 75 12.94 0.83 -0.43
N ILE A 76 12.58 -0.41 -0.72
CA ILE A 76 11.41 -1.11 -0.20
C ILE A 76 11.94 -2.27 0.64
N ILE A 77 11.42 -2.43 1.86
CA ILE A 77 11.69 -3.60 2.69
C ILE A 77 10.43 -4.41 2.95
N LEU A 78 10.61 -5.71 3.10
CA LEU A 78 9.64 -6.68 3.60
C LEU A 78 10.06 -7.16 4.99
N ARG A 79 9.08 -7.36 5.87
CA ARG A 79 9.28 -8.03 7.17
C ARG A 79 9.23 -9.55 6.97
N GLU A 80 10.38 -10.20 6.87
CA GLU A 80 10.45 -11.63 6.56
C GLU A 80 9.82 -12.51 7.65
N SER A 81 9.98 -12.13 8.92
CA SER A 81 9.38 -12.87 10.05
C SER A 81 7.85 -12.90 10.04
N LEU A 82 7.20 -12.07 9.21
CA LEU A 82 5.75 -12.03 9.07
C LEU A 82 5.27 -12.58 7.72
N TRP A 83 6.18 -12.83 6.77
CA TRP A 83 5.81 -13.24 5.42
C TRP A 83 6.52 -14.52 4.96
N SER A 84 7.84 -14.54 5.04
CA SER A 84 8.68 -15.62 4.52
C SER A 84 8.86 -16.74 5.56
N ASP A 85 9.03 -16.37 6.84
CA ASP A 85 9.45 -17.30 7.92
C ASP A 85 8.27 -17.83 8.75
N VAL A 86 7.05 -17.80 8.20
CA VAL A 86 5.82 -18.21 8.87
C VAL A 86 5.00 -19.15 8.00
N ASP A 87 4.09 -19.92 8.63
CA ASP A 87 3.14 -20.73 7.89
C ASP A 87 2.32 -19.88 6.92
N LYS A 88 1.99 -20.44 5.74
CA LYS A 88 1.30 -19.70 4.68
C LYS A 88 -0.02 -19.07 5.16
N LEU A 89 -0.74 -19.74 6.05
CA LEU A 89 -2.02 -19.25 6.58
C LEU A 89 -1.85 -18.16 7.64
N ASP A 90 -0.67 -18.05 8.24
CA ASP A 90 -0.33 -17.08 9.28
C ASP A 90 0.49 -15.90 8.73
N ARG A 91 0.71 -15.85 7.41
CA ARG A 91 1.37 -14.72 6.74
C ARG A 91 0.61 -13.42 6.95
N ARG A 92 1.38 -12.35 7.13
CA ARG A 92 0.91 -10.98 7.20
C ARG A 92 1.84 -10.08 6.41
N LEU A 93 1.32 -9.43 5.36
CA LEU A 93 2.13 -8.51 4.57
C LEU A 93 2.45 -7.25 5.38
N VAL A 94 3.73 -6.98 5.61
CA VAL A 94 4.22 -5.72 6.17
C VAL A 94 5.40 -5.23 5.34
N VAL A 95 5.16 -4.18 4.58
CA VAL A 95 6.14 -3.54 3.70
C VAL A 95 6.42 -2.13 4.20
N LYS A 96 7.68 -1.71 4.12
CA LYS A 96 8.06 -0.34 4.51
C LYS A 96 8.92 0.31 3.44
N LEU A 97 8.67 1.60 3.23
CA LEU A 97 9.39 2.45 2.28
C LEU A 97 10.40 3.31 3.04
N PHE A 98 11.60 3.42 2.49
CA PHE A 98 12.70 4.20 3.07
C PHE A 98 13.35 5.09 2.02
N THR A 99 13.89 6.24 2.44
CA THR A 99 14.75 7.07 1.61
C THR A 99 16.10 6.38 1.38
N ASN A 100 16.88 6.80 0.38
CA ASN A 100 18.27 6.35 0.19
C ASN A 100 19.14 6.52 1.45
N SER A 101 18.82 7.51 2.29
CA SER A 101 19.53 7.78 3.54
C SER A 101 19.10 6.90 4.72
N GLY A 102 18.07 6.05 4.54
CA GLY A 102 17.51 5.15 5.57
C GLY A 102 16.43 5.78 6.45
N GLY A 103 15.85 6.90 6.04
CA GLY A 103 14.71 7.51 6.72
C GLY A 103 13.42 6.81 6.35
N TRP A 104 12.60 6.44 7.34
CA TRP A 104 11.28 5.85 7.08
C TRP A 104 10.36 6.85 6.38
N ILE A 105 9.61 6.37 5.39
CA ILE A 105 8.69 7.17 4.58
C ILE A 105 7.25 6.70 4.77
N ALA A 106 6.99 5.40 4.62
CA ALA A 106 5.65 4.84 4.73
C ALA A 106 5.70 3.36 5.12
N THR A 107 4.59 2.85 5.62
CA THR A 107 4.36 1.43 5.91
C THR A 107 3.02 1.02 5.32
N LEU A 108 2.99 -0.13 4.66
CA LEU A 108 1.78 -0.88 4.31
C LEU A 108 1.69 -2.09 5.25
N GLU A 109 0.57 -2.25 5.96
CA GLU A 109 0.30 -3.45 6.75
C GLU A 109 -1.08 -4.05 6.44
N GLU A 110 -1.12 -5.37 6.34
CA GLU A 110 -2.37 -6.14 6.22
C GLU A 110 -3.20 -6.09 7.51
N MET A 111 -4.53 -5.98 7.36
CA MET A 111 -5.50 -5.89 8.45
C MET A 111 -6.38 -7.15 8.49
N VAL A 112 -5.81 -8.24 9.00
CA VAL A 112 -6.39 -9.59 8.96
C VAL A 112 -7.81 -9.62 9.54
N ALA A 113 -8.08 -8.96 10.66
CA ALA A 113 -9.43 -8.98 11.23
C ALA A 113 -10.49 -8.33 10.30
N GLU A 114 -10.14 -7.21 9.66
CA GLU A 114 -11.00 -6.51 8.70
C GLU A 114 -11.22 -7.34 7.43
N GLU A 115 -10.19 -8.04 6.97
CA GLU A 115 -10.26 -8.93 5.80
C GLU A 115 -11.23 -10.08 6.01
N TYR A 116 -11.13 -10.77 7.14
CA TYR A 116 -12.03 -11.88 7.44
C TYR A 116 -13.47 -11.40 7.67
N ALA A 117 -13.66 -10.27 8.36
CA ALA A 117 -14.98 -9.68 8.56
C ALA A 117 -15.62 -9.26 7.22
N GLY A 118 -14.88 -8.55 6.37
CA GLY A 118 -15.35 -8.15 5.04
C GLY A 118 -15.59 -9.35 4.11
N SER A 119 -14.74 -10.37 4.19
CA SER A 119 -14.88 -11.59 3.39
C SER A 119 -16.10 -12.41 3.80
N PHE A 120 -16.41 -12.47 5.09
CA PHE A 120 -17.63 -13.10 5.59
C PHE A 120 -18.89 -12.43 5.05
N VAL A 121 -18.91 -11.09 5.01
CA VAL A 121 -20.09 -10.33 4.53
C VAL A 121 -20.25 -10.43 3.00
N SER A 122 -19.16 -10.55 2.27
CA SER A 122 -19.17 -10.50 0.79
C SER A 122 -19.16 -11.87 0.10
N ASP A 123 -18.96 -12.95 0.85
CA ASP A 123 -18.65 -14.30 0.38
C ASP A 123 -17.49 -14.35 -0.63
N GLU A 124 -16.52 -13.43 -0.51
CA GLU A 124 -15.33 -13.33 -1.36
C GLU A 124 -14.09 -12.95 -0.54
N PRO A 125 -12.87 -13.38 -0.92
CA PRO A 125 -11.65 -12.99 -0.20
C PRO A 125 -11.31 -11.51 -0.46
N LEU A 126 -11.81 -10.62 0.38
CA LEU A 126 -11.55 -9.18 0.32
C LEU A 126 -10.31 -8.82 1.14
N VAL A 127 -9.44 -8.00 0.56
CA VAL A 127 -8.21 -7.54 1.21
C VAL A 127 -8.37 -6.14 1.81
N VAL A 128 -7.68 -5.88 2.92
CA VAL A 128 -7.70 -4.60 3.63
C VAL A 128 -6.31 -4.29 4.16
N PHE A 129 -5.84 -3.06 3.89
CA PHE A 129 -4.54 -2.61 4.34
C PHE A 129 -4.62 -1.28 5.06
N ALA A 130 -3.79 -1.12 6.08
CA ALA A 130 -3.46 0.16 6.67
C ALA A 130 -2.18 0.71 6.02
N VAL A 131 -2.21 2.00 5.68
CA VAL A 131 -1.06 2.77 5.23
C VAL A 131 -0.76 3.85 6.26
N LEU A 132 0.47 3.83 6.75
CA LEU A 132 1.04 4.87 7.59
C LEU A 132 2.05 5.65 6.76
N SER A 133 2.02 6.97 6.82
CA SER A 133 2.91 7.85 6.06
C SER A 133 3.60 8.82 6.99
N LYS A 134 4.84 9.19 6.70
CA LYS A 134 5.57 10.22 7.46
C LYS A 134 4.86 11.57 7.46
N GLU A 135 4.12 11.85 6.40
CA GLU A 135 3.48 13.14 6.14
C GLU A 135 2.07 13.25 6.76
N SER A 136 1.57 12.20 7.41
CA SER A 136 0.24 12.19 8.02
C SER A 136 0.20 11.36 9.31
N GLU A 137 -0.35 11.95 10.36
CA GLU A 137 -0.65 11.25 11.62
C GLU A 137 -1.89 10.34 11.52
N ILE A 138 -2.55 10.32 10.37
CA ILE A 138 -3.80 9.60 10.14
C ILE A 138 -3.51 8.26 9.46
N ILE A 139 -3.89 7.18 10.12
CA ILE A 139 -3.87 5.84 9.53
C ILE A 139 -4.88 5.82 8.38
N THR A 140 -4.41 5.53 7.17
CA THR A 140 -5.28 5.43 6.00
C THR A 140 -5.57 3.98 5.70
N TYR A 141 -6.84 3.63 5.57
CA TYR A 141 -7.23 2.29 5.17
C TYR A 141 -7.54 2.24 3.68
N ILE A 142 -6.92 1.29 2.98
CA ILE A 142 -7.30 0.89 1.63
C ILE A 142 -8.14 -0.37 1.77
N ARG A 143 -9.44 -0.26 1.46
CA ARG A 143 -10.41 -1.36 1.60
C ARG A 143 -10.86 -1.84 0.24
N GLN A 144 -10.78 -3.15 -0.01
CA GLN A 144 -11.43 -3.76 -1.18
C GLN A 144 -12.94 -3.83 -0.96
N HIS A 145 -13.72 -3.60 -2.02
CA HIS A 145 -15.17 -3.66 -2.03
C HIS A 145 -15.67 -4.50 -3.19
N LYS A 146 -16.80 -5.19 -2.99
CA LYS A 146 -17.56 -5.86 -4.04
C LYS A 146 -18.63 -4.91 -4.59
N ARG A 147 -18.56 -4.60 -5.89
CA ARG A 147 -19.51 -3.69 -6.56
C ARG A 147 -20.52 -4.43 -7.46
N GLY A 148 -20.26 -5.70 -7.77
CA GLY A 148 -21.15 -6.59 -8.54
C GLY A 148 -20.37 -7.67 -9.28
N GLY A 149 -21.03 -8.73 -9.76
CA GLY A 149 -20.34 -9.90 -10.34
C GLY A 149 -19.53 -9.65 -11.63
N LEU A 150 -19.71 -8.50 -12.28
CA LEU A 150 -18.97 -8.08 -13.49
C LEU A 150 -18.05 -6.87 -13.23
N SER A 151 -17.94 -6.41 -11.98
CA SER A 151 -17.00 -5.34 -11.65
C SER A 151 -15.58 -5.88 -11.57
N THR A 152 -14.62 -5.11 -12.06
CA THR A 152 -13.21 -5.34 -11.77
C THR A 152 -12.94 -5.15 -10.27
N GLU A 153 -11.71 -5.37 -9.83
CA GLU A 153 -11.36 -5.10 -8.43
C GLU A 153 -11.59 -3.62 -8.10
N ASN A 154 -12.24 -3.35 -6.97
CA ASN A 154 -12.54 -2.00 -6.52
C ASN A 154 -12.00 -1.81 -5.10
N TYR A 155 -11.29 -0.72 -4.89
CA TYR A 155 -10.79 -0.31 -3.58
C TYR A 155 -11.17 1.12 -3.30
N SER A 156 -11.23 1.50 -2.02
CA SER A 156 -11.46 2.88 -1.62
C SER A 156 -10.47 3.32 -0.54
N PHE A 157 -10.13 4.60 -0.58
CA PHE A 157 -9.49 5.31 0.53
C PHE A 157 -9.92 6.78 0.51
N TYR A 158 -9.61 7.51 1.58
CA TYR A 158 -9.81 8.94 1.64
C TYR A 158 -8.59 9.63 2.25
N ILE A 159 -8.43 10.92 1.97
CA ILE A 159 -7.46 11.80 2.64
C ILE A 159 -8.22 12.99 3.23
N LEU A 160 -7.73 13.52 4.35
CA LEU A 160 -8.30 14.75 4.91
C LEU A 160 -7.80 15.98 4.13
N GLY A 161 -8.70 16.93 3.97
CA GLY A 161 -8.46 18.24 3.39
C GLY A 161 -8.52 19.35 4.44
N PRO A 162 -8.37 20.61 4.03
CA PRO A 162 -8.55 21.76 4.93
C PRO A 162 -9.98 21.82 5.49
N ASP A 163 -10.16 22.55 6.59
CA ASP A 163 -11.47 22.86 7.17
C ASP A 163 -12.33 21.63 7.52
N ASN A 164 -11.69 20.56 8.00
CA ASN A 164 -12.35 19.28 8.33
C ASN A 164 -13.05 18.61 7.13
N THR A 165 -12.68 18.97 5.91
CA THR A 165 -13.15 18.29 4.71
C THR A 165 -12.35 17.00 4.47
N PHE A 166 -12.86 16.13 3.61
CA PHE A 166 -12.14 14.96 3.14
C PHE A 166 -12.42 14.74 1.66
N GLU A 167 -11.50 14.04 1.02
CA GLU A 167 -11.63 13.64 -0.37
C GLU A 167 -11.54 12.13 -0.49
N THR A 168 -12.48 11.54 -1.21
CA THR A 168 -12.59 10.08 -1.39
C THR A 168 -12.14 9.69 -2.78
N PHE A 169 -11.42 8.58 -2.85
CA PHE A 169 -10.89 8.00 -4.08
C PHE A 169 -11.32 6.54 -4.21
N ARG A 170 -11.53 6.13 -5.46
CA ARG A 170 -11.70 4.74 -5.84
C ARG A 170 -10.48 4.29 -6.65
N ILE A 171 -9.93 3.14 -6.35
CA ILE A 171 -8.97 2.45 -7.22
C ILE A 171 -9.74 1.32 -7.91
N GLU A 172 -9.79 1.32 -9.22
CA GLU A 172 -10.59 0.40 -10.03
C GLU A 172 -9.70 -0.31 -11.04
N GLY A 173 -9.76 -1.64 -11.10
CA GLY A 173 -9.00 -2.41 -12.09
C GLY A 173 -9.43 -2.04 -13.51
N ALA A 174 -8.45 -1.87 -14.40
CA ALA A 174 -8.71 -1.55 -15.81
C ALA A 174 -9.36 -2.75 -16.51
N ARG A 175 -10.38 -2.50 -17.34
CA ARG A 175 -11.04 -3.57 -18.12
C ARG A 175 -10.24 -3.88 -19.38
N GLY A 176 -10.01 -5.17 -19.65
CA GLY A 176 -9.39 -5.62 -20.90
C GLY A 176 -7.86 -5.55 -20.93
N SER A 177 -7.20 -5.16 -19.84
CA SER A 177 -5.77 -5.43 -19.66
C SER A 177 -5.57 -6.91 -19.32
N MET A 178 -4.58 -7.55 -19.93
CA MET A 178 -4.06 -8.84 -19.46
C MET A 178 -3.18 -8.68 -18.21
N GLY A 179 -2.95 -7.44 -17.76
CA GLY A 179 -2.12 -7.07 -16.62
C GLY A 179 -2.91 -6.44 -15.47
N ASP A 180 -2.18 -6.18 -14.39
CA ASP A 180 -2.65 -5.67 -13.10
C ASP A 180 -2.69 -4.13 -13.06
N ASP A 181 -3.38 -3.56 -14.04
CA ASP A 181 -3.47 -2.11 -14.20
C ASP A 181 -4.69 -1.55 -13.46
N PHE A 182 -4.54 -0.38 -12.85
CA PHE A 182 -5.59 0.27 -12.05
C PHE A 182 -5.72 1.75 -12.34
N ASP A 183 -6.96 2.23 -12.33
CA ASP A 183 -7.31 3.63 -12.42
C ASP A 183 -7.66 4.18 -11.04
N VAL A 184 -7.13 5.36 -10.70
CA VAL A 184 -7.51 6.08 -9.49
C VAL A 184 -8.46 7.19 -9.86
N ILE A 185 -9.68 7.10 -9.34
CA ILE A 185 -10.80 7.96 -9.66
C ILE A 185 -11.14 8.79 -8.42
N ARG A 186 -11.15 10.10 -8.57
CA ARG A 186 -11.68 11.03 -7.57
C ARG A 186 -13.20 11.02 -7.59
N LEU A 187 -13.83 10.94 -6.41
CA LEU A 187 -15.30 10.97 -6.31
C LEU A 187 -15.88 12.25 -6.92
N ASN A 188 -15.39 13.42 -6.50
CA ASN A 188 -15.84 14.70 -7.04
C ASN A 188 -15.43 14.84 -8.51
N GLY A 189 -16.41 14.94 -9.41
CA GLY A 189 -16.21 15.01 -10.86
C GLY A 189 -15.94 13.68 -11.55
N ASN A 190 -15.83 12.56 -10.82
CA ASN A 190 -15.57 11.22 -11.36
C ASN A 190 -14.36 11.18 -12.33
N GLN A 191 -13.28 11.88 -11.98
CA GLN A 191 -12.11 12.08 -12.84
C GLN A 191 -11.03 11.04 -12.54
N LYS A 192 -10.41 10.48 -13.59
CA LYS A 192 -9.21 9.64 -13.48
C LYS A 192 -7.99 10.52 -13.18
N ILE A 193 -7.57 10.54 -11.93
CA ILE A 193 -6.50 11.41 -11.42
C ILE A 193 -5.14 10.73 -11.36
N ALA A 194 -5.09 9.40 -11.39
CA ALA A 194 -3.86 8.63 -11.47
C ALA A 194 -4.11 7.27 -12.14
N GLN A 195 -3.02 6.60 -12.49
CA GLN A 195 -3.01 5.28 -13.08
C GLN A 195 -1.85 4.49 -12.47
N ILE A 196 -2.06 3.20 -12.24
CA ILE A 196 -1.06 2.27 -11.74
C ILE A 196 -0.92 1.21 -12.81
N ASP A 197 0.25 1.11 -13.41
CA ASP A 197 0.52 0.20 -14.52
C ASP A 197 1.53 -0.85 -14.07
N SER A 198 1.22 -2.11 -14.34
CA SER A 198 2.12 -3.25 -14.13
C SER A 198 2.78 -3.62 -15.45
N LYS A 199 4.12 -3.60 -15.51
CA LYS A 199 4.83 -4.13 -16.69
C LYS A 199 5.00 -5.63 -16.52
N PHE A 200 3.95 -6.38 -16.80
CA PHE A 200 3.99 -7.85 -16.80
C PHE A 200 4.44 -8.37 -18.17
N GLY A 201 5.74 -8.66 -18.28
CA GLY A 201 6.37 -9.31 -19.44
C GLY A 201 7.66 -10.01 -19.01
N ASP A 202 7.58 -11.33 -18.89
CA ASP A 202 8.62 -12.35 -18.66
C ASP A 202 9.41 -12.41 -17.34
N LEU A 203 9.60 -11.34 -16.56
CA LEU A 203 10.31 -11.42 -15.25
C LEU A 203 9.77 -10.39 -14.21
N GLY A 204 8.43 -10.33 -14.10
CA GLY A 204 7.61 -9.25 -13.53
C GLY A 204 7.79 -8.88 -12.05
N GLY A 205 7.96 -7.57 -11.79
CA GLY A 205 7.91 -6.93 -10.47
C GLY A 205 8.09 -5.41 -10.48
N GLU A 206 8.04 -4.78 -11.66
CA GLU A 206 8.06 -3.32 -11.81
C GLU A 206 6.63 -2.78 -11.89
N PHE A 207 6.33 -1.80 -11.05
CA PHE A 207 5.08 -1.06 -11.05
C PHE A 207 5.35 0.42 -11.26
N SER A 208 4.49 1.09 -12.03
CA SER A 208 4.55 2.53 -12.20
C SER A 208 3.26 3.19 -11.72
N VAL A 209 3.40 4.27 -10.96
CA VAL A 209 2.29 5.10 -10.48
C VAL A 209 2.37 6.46 -11.16
N ASN A 210 1.40 6.76 -12.01
CA ASN A 210 1.32 7.94 -12.86
C ASN A 210 0.24 8.90 -12.35
N VAL A 211 0.62 10.01 -11.70
CA VAL A 211 -0.31 11.00 -11.13
C VAL A 211 -0.53 12.15 -12.11
N LYS A 212 -1.80 12.45 -12.42
CA LYS A 212 -2.26 13.41 -13.44
C LYS A 212 -2.90 14.68 -12.86
N ASP A 213 -3.25 14.67 -11.58
CA ASP A 213 -3.67 15.88 -10.88
C ASP A 213 -2.44 16.58 -10.28
N PRO A 214 -2.15 17.84 -10.65
CA PRO A 214 -0.94 18.54 -10.23
C PRO A 214 -0.91 18.79 -8.72
N VAL A 215 -2.06 19.01 -8.07
CA VAL A 215 -2.10 19.23 -6.61
C VAL A 215 -1.85 17.92 -5.86
N LEU A 216 -2.41 16.80 -6.33
CA LEU A 216 -2.15 15.50 -5.72
C LEU A 216 -0.77 14.94 -6.05
N ALA A 217 -0.16 15.33 -7.17
CA ALA A 217 1.23 15.03 -7.49
C ALA A 217 2.21 15.63 -6.47
N GLU A 218 1.85 16.77 -5.87
CA GLU A 218 2.58 17.40 -4.76
C GLU A 218 2.25 16.82 -3.38
N ASN A 219 1.13 16.09 -3.27
CA ASN A 219 0.68 15.53 -2.00
C ASN A 219 1.40 14.20 -1.73
N GLU A 220 2.43 14.24 -0.90
CA GLU A 220 3.22 13.05 -0.56
C GLU A 220 2.37 11.96 0.10
N TRP A 221 1.42 12.29 0.99
CA TRP A 221 0.55 11.30 1.64
C TRP A 221 -0.28 10.51 0.61
N PHE A 222 -0.93 11.19 -0.33
CA PHE A 222 -1.62 10.57 -1.45
C PHE A 222 -0.69 9.70 -2.28
N CYS A 223 0.50 10.21 -2.61
CA CYS A 223 1.49 9.46 -3.38
C CYS A 223 1.95 8.18 -2.64
N ARG A 224 2.19 8.23 -1.32
CA ARG A 224 2.57 7.07 -0.52
C ARG A 224 1.50 6.00 -0.51
N ILE A 225 0.22 6.39 -0.41
CA ILE A 225 -0.90 5.45 -0.49
C ILE A 225 -0.83 4.68 -1.82
N LEU A 226 -0.62 5.36 -2.95
CA LEU A 226 -0.56 4.71 -4.26
C LEU A 226 0.70 3.85 -4.44
N GLN A 227 1.86 4.28 -3.93
CA GLN A 227 3.09 3.47 -3.95
C GLN A 227 2.96 2.22 -3.07
N CYS A 228 2.31 2.33 -1.91
CA CYS A 228 2.02 1.18 -1.06
C CYS A 228 1.03 0.22 -1.75
N PHE A 229 -0.01 0.78 -2.39
CA PHE A 229 -0.97 -0.03 -3.15
C PHE A 229 -0.29 -0.77 -4.31
N SER A 230 0.56 -0.13 -5.10
CA SER A 230 1.23 -0.77 -6.23
C SER A 230 2.09 -1.97 -5.80
N ILE A 231 2.76 -1.89 -4.65
CA ILE A 231 3.52 -3.02 -4.11
C ILE A 231 2.58 -4.14 -3.65
N MET A 232 1.46 -3.81 -3.02
CA MET A 232 0.45 -4.78 -2.59
C MET A 232 -0.06 -5.63 -3.75
N VAL A 233 -0.20 -5.04 -4.94
CA VAL A 233 -0.64 -5.73 -6.16
C VAL A 233 0.19 -6.99 -6.43
N ALA A 234 1.50 -6.96 -6.16
CA ALA A 234 2.40 -8.12 -6.33
C ALA A 234 2.08 -9.30 -5.39
N TYR A 235 1.51 -9.02 -4.22
CA TYR A 235 1.24 -10.01 -3.16
C TYR A 235 -0.23 -10.42 -3.08
N ARG A 236 -1.13 -9.69 -3.75
CA ARG A 236 -2.58 -9.84 -3.57
C ARG A 236 -3.12 -11.24 -3.87
N GLY A 237 -2.53 -11.95 -4.83
CA GLY A 237 -2.92 -13.31 -5.18
C GLY A 237 -2.72 -14.28 -4.02
N GLU A 238 -1.53 -14.27 -3.42
CA GLU A 238 -1.19 -15.09 -2.25
C GLU A 238 -2.05 -14.72 -1.04
N ILE A 239 -2.31 -13.42 -0.84
CA ILE A 239 -3.16 -12.92 0.24
C ILE A 239 -4.60 -13.43 0.09
N ARG A 240 -5.19 -13.33 -1.10
CA ARG A 240 -6.55 -13.83 -1.35
C ARG A 240 -6.66 -15.33 -1.17
N GLU A 241 -5.66 -16.09 -1.64
CA GLU A 241 -5.61 -17.53 -1.43
C GLU A 241 -5.56 -17.88 0.06
N LYS A 242 -4.73 -17.16 0.82
CA LYS A 242 -4.62 -17.27 2.29
C LYS A 242 -5.96 -17.02 2.95
N ILE A 243 -6.62 -15.90 2.65
CA ILE A 243 -7.92 -15.53 3.22
C ILE A 243 -8.96 -16.60 2.90
N ASN A 244 -9.08 -17.01 1.62
CA ASN A 244 -10.07 -17.99 1.21
C ASN A 244 -9.89 -19.34 1.92
N LYS A 245 -8.65 -19.84 1.98
CA LYS A 245 -8.33 -21.10 2.69
C LYS A 245 -8.59 -20.99 4.19
N GLY A 246 -8.13 -19.90 4.82
CA GLY A 246 -8.34 -19.68 6.25
C GLY A 246 -9.81 -19.53 6.61
N PHE A 247 -10.59 -18.85 5.76
CA PHE A 247 -12.03 -18.70 5.93
C PHE A 247 -12.76 -20.04 5.88
N HIS A 248 -12.43 -20.91 4.92
CA HIS A 248 -12.98 -22.26 4.86
C HIS A 248 -12.59 -23.13 6.06
N LEU A 249 -11.37 -23.02 6.57
CA LEU A 249 -10.94 -23.74 7.76
C LEU A 249 -11.65 -23.24 9.02
N TRP A 250 -11.86 -21.94 9.14
CA TRP A 250 -12.58 -21.34 10.27
C TRP A 250 -14.05 -21.72 10.26
N LYS A 251 -14.72 -21.63 9.10
CA LYS A 251 -16.12 -22.05 8.93
C LYS A 251 -16.35 -23.51 9.33
N ASN A 252 -15.34 -24.37 9.15
CA ASN A 252 -15.37 -25.78 9.53
C ASN A 252 -14.84 -26.06 10.95
N GLY A 253 -14.56 -25.04 11.76
CA GLY A 253 -14.06 -25.18 13.13
C GLY A 253 -12.64 -25.72 13.26
N LYS A 254 -11.85 -25.72 12.17
CA LYS A 254 -10.52 -26.36 12.13
C LYS A 254 -9.37 -25.41 12.51
N LYS A 255 -9.48 -24.13 12.17
CA LYS A 255 -8.46 -23.11 12.47
C LYS A 255 -9.11 -21.75 12.62
N ILE A 256 -8.72 -21.01 13.65
CA ILE A 256 -9.10 -19.61 13.84
C ILE A 256 -7.87 -18.75 13.45
N PRO A 257 -8.01 -17.78 12.54
CA PRO A 257 -6.92 -16.86 12.20
C PRO A 257 -6.49 -16.07 13.42
N LYS A 258 -5.18 -15.91 13.62
CA LYS A 258 -4.64 -15.14 14.74
C LYS A 258 -4.32 -13.72 14.31
N GLN A 259 -4.65 -12.76 15.15
CA GLN A 259 -4.29 -11.37 14.95
C GLN A 259 -2.90 -11.09 15.51
N HIS A 260 -2.07 -10.36 14.75
CA HIS A 260 -0.73 -10.00 15.22
C HIS A 260 -0.79 -8.79 16.16
N ARG A 261 0.02 -8.75 17.24
CA ARG A 261 0.03 -7.66 18.23
C ARG A 261 0.22 -6.25 17.64
N TYR A 262 0.96 -6.13 16.53
CA TYR A 262 1.15 -4.84 15.85
C TYR A 262 -0.11 -4.40 15.10
N GLU A 263 -0.90 -5.34 14.57
CA GLU A 263 -2.21 -5.02 14.01
C GLU A 263 -3.16 -4.51 15.10
N ILE A 264 -3.18 -5.18 16.27
CA ILE A 264 -3.96 -4.74 17.44
C ILE A 264 -3.60 -3.29 17.81
N SER A 265 -2.32 -2.93 17.75
CA SER A 265 -1.89 -1.55 18.05
C SER A 265 -2.42 -0.50 17.06
N LEU A 266 -2.75 -0.89 15.82
CA LEU A 266 -3.40 -0.02 14.83
C LEU A 266 -4.90 0.15 15.07
N LEU A 267 -5.52 -0.80 15.79
CA LEU A 267 -6.93 -0.78 16.18
C LEU A 267 -7.16 -0.12 17.54
N ALA A 268 -6.08 0.14 18.28
CA ALA A 268 -6.11 0.80 19.58
C ALA A 268 -6.89 2.13 19.47
N ASN A 269 -7.80 2.39 20.42
CA ASN A 269 -8.46 3.69 20.48
C ASN A 269 -7.44 4.75 20.91
N PRO A 270 -7.00 5.66 20.02
CA PRO A 270 -5.96 6.63 20.35
C PRO A 270 -6.42 7.66 21.39
N ARG A 271 -7.74 7.77 21.64
CA ARG A 271 -8.32 8.66 22.67
C ARG A 271 -8.39 8.01 24.05
N LYS A 272 -8.16 6.69 24.15
CA LYS A 272 -7.95 6.00 25.43
C LYS A 272 -6.44 5.81 25.59
N LEU A 273 -5.83 6.54 26.53
CA LEU A 273 -4.37 6.50 26.80
C LEU A 273 -3.84 5.12 27.23
N THR A 274 -4.71 4.14 27.45
CA THR A 274 -4.37 2.76 27.79
C THR A 274 -5.36 1.79 27.12
N LEU A 275 -4.82 0.86 26.32
CA LEU A 275 -5.48 -0.42 26.05
C LEU A 275 -5.33 -1.25 27.32
N LYS A 276 -6.41 -1.49 28.05
CA LYS A 276 -6.40 -2.55 29.05
C LYS A 276 -6.72 -3.86 28.30
N LEU A 277 -5.79 -4.81 28.34
CA LEU A 277 -5.88 -6.07 27.59
C LEU A 277 -6.84 -7.07 28.23
N ASP A 278 -7.29 -6.81 29.47
CA ASP A 278 -8.33 -7.57 30.17
C ASP A 278 -9.67 -7.54 29.41
N GLU A 279 -9.99 -6.43 28.73
CA GLU A 279 -11.17 -6.33 27.84
C GLU A 279 -11.15 -7.33 26.67
N LEU A 280 -9.97 -7.91 26.32
CA LEU A 280 -9.85 -8.93 25.28
C LEU A 280 -10.00 -10.36 25.80
N GLU A 281 -9.96 -10.59 27.12
CA GLU A 281 -10.07 -11.94 27.70
C GLU A 281 -11.51 -12.48 27.69
N GLU A 282 -12.51 -11.61 27.47
CA GLU A 282 -13.93 -11.93 27.47
C GLU A 282 -14.50 -12.31 26.08
N VAL A 283 -13.68 -12.26 25.01
CA VAL A 283 -14.09 -12.43 23.60
C VAL A 283 -13.38 -13.61 22.95
#